data_AF-D4MQG6-F1
#
_entry.id   AF-D4MQG6-F1
#
_cell.length_a   1.000
_cell.length_b   1.000
_cell.length_c   1.000
_cell.angle_alpha   90.00
_cell.angle_beta   90.00
_cell.angle_gamma   90.00
#
_symmetry.space_group_name_H-M   'P 1'
#
loop_
_entity.id
_entity.type
_entity.pdbx_description
1 polymer ?
#
loop_
_entity_poly.entity_id
_entity_poly.type
_entity_poly.pdbx_seq_one_letter_code
_entity_poly.pdbx_strand_id
1 'polypeptide(L)'
;MIRVNVFKDSDGNCRGIQLKGHAGYDDYGRDIICASVSALALNMANSVEQFTDDGFDGSVEEESGAFEFSFTGNISAESKLLMDSLILGLRNIAETYGEQYIKIRFEEV
;
A
#
# COMPACT_ATOMS: atom_id res chain seq x y z
N MET A 1 -5.63 0.86 14.18
CA MET A 1 -6.17 0.24 12.97
C MET A 1 -5.51 0.89 11.77
N ILE A 2 -4.90 0.08 10.91
CA ILE A 2 -4.32 0.49 9.63
C ILE A 2 -5.45 0.72 8.64
N ARG A 3 -5.40 1.85 7.92
CA ARG A 3 -6.33 2.17 6.84
C ARG A 3 -5.58 2.18 5.53
N VAL A 4 -6.08 1.45 4.56
CA VAL A 4 -5.54 1.37 3.21
C VAL A 4 -6.59 1.86 2.25
N ASN A 5 -6.28 2.93 1.51
CA ASN A 5 -7.12 3.41 0.41
C ASN A 5 -6.39 3.13 -0.90
N VAL A 6 -7.04 2.39 -1.79
CA VAL A 6 -6.55 2.02 -3.11
C VAL A 6 -7.32 2.81 -4.15
N PHE A 7 -6.61 3.63 -4.92
CA PHE A 7 -7.19 4.46 -5.97
C PHE A 7 -7.08 3.71 -7.30
N LYS A 8 -8.19 3.61 -8.04
CA LYS A 8 -8.28 2.89 -9.31
C LYS A 8 -8.80 3.80 -10.42
N ASP A 9 -8.27 3.64 -11.63
CA ASP A 9 -8.86 4.27 -12.81
C ASP A 9 -10.12 3.51 -13.30
N SER A 10 -10.79 4.06 -14.31
CA SER A 10 -11.98 3.48 -14.94
C SER A 10 -11.76 2.10 -15.56
N ASP A 11 -10.52 1.75 -15.87
CA ASP A 11 -10.13 0.43 -16.39
C ASP A 11 -9.83 -0.57 -15.25
N GLY A 12 -9.97 -0.12 -13.99
CA GLY A 12 -9.77 -0.89 -12.77
C GLY A 12 -8.31 -1.04 -12.33
N ASN A 13 -7.37 -0.38 -13.02
CA ASN A 13 -5.95 -0.42 -12.68
C ASN A 13 -5.69 0.42 -11.44
N CYS A 14 -4.82 -0.06 -10.54
CA CYS A 14 -4.43 0.73 -9.38
C CYS A 14 -3.50 1.87 -9.79
N ARG A 15 -3.94 3.12 -9.55
CA ARG A 15 -3.22 4.36 -9.83
C ARG A 15 -2.42 4.86 -8.63
N GLY A 16 -2.82 4.46 -7.43
CA GLY A 16 -2.12 4.84 -6.22
C GLY A 16 -2.68 4.17 -4.98
N ILE A 17 -1.96 4.32 -3.88
CA ILE A 17 -2.31 3.77 -2.58
C ILE A 17 -1.92 4.74 -1.47
N GLN A 18 -2.77 4.86 -0.46
CA GLN A 18 -2.49 5.57 0.78
C GLN A 18 -2.66 4.63 1.97
N LEU A 19 -1.65 4.57 2.84
CA LEU A 19 -1.68 3.82 4.08
C LEU A 19 -1.52 4.77 5.26
N LYS A 20 -2.39 4.63 6.26
CA LYS A 20 -2.37 5.45 7.49
C LYS A 20 -2.50 4.58 8.74
N GLY A 21 -1.91 5.04 9.84
CA GLY A 21 -2.07 4.41 11.15
C GLY A 21 -1.21 3.16 11.37
N HIS A 22 -0.04 3.11 10.69
CA HIS A 22 1.00 2.09 10.92
C HIS A 22 2.15 2.61 11.82
N ALA A 23 2.11 3.86 12.28
CA ALA A 23 3.03 4.40 13.28
C ALA A 23 2.43 4.34 14.69
N GLY A 24 3.31 4.13 15.67
CA GLY A 24 2.99 3.98 17.09
C GLY A 24 3.12 2.53 17.55
N TYR A 25 3.84 2.34 18.67
CA TYR A 25 3.78 1.10 19.45
C TYR A 25 2.37 0.95 19.99
N ASP A 26 1.72 -0.16 19.66
CA ASP A 26 0.39 -0.48 20.17
C ASP A 26 0.46 -1.80 20.94
N ASP A 27 -0.69 -2.34 21.37
CA ASP A 27 -0.72 -3.58 22.15
C ASP A 27 0.06 -4.73 21.48
N TYR A 28 0.66 -5.60 22.30
CA TYR A 28 1.51 -6.70 21.86
C TYR A 28 0.88 -7.50 20.71
N GLY A 29 1.57 -7.57 19.56
CA GLY A 29 1.12 -8.25 18.34
C GLY A 29 0.65 -7.32 17.22
N ARG A 30 0.23 -6.08 17.53
CA ARG A 30 -0.12 -5.09 16.50
C ARG A 30 1.09 -4.55 15.75
N ASP A 31 2.23 -4.44 16.43
CA ASP A 31 3.51 -4.05 15.83
C ASP A 31 3.95 -5.00 14.70
N ILE A 32 3.60 -6.29 14.79
CA ILE A 32 3.90 -7.29 13.75
C ILE A 32 3.08 -7.03 12.48
N ILE A 33 1.82 -6.64 12.64
CA ILE A 33 0.94 -6.29 11.52
C ILE A 33 1.45 -5.00 10.85
N CYS A 34 1.79 -3.97 11.64
CA CYS A 34 2.38 -2.73 11.13
C CYS A 34 3.66 -3.01 10.34
N ALA A 35 4.60 -3.78 10.91
CA ALA A 35 5.85 -4.15 10.24
C ALA A 35 5.59 -4.90 8.92
N SER A 36 4.62 -5.81 8.90
CA SER A 36 4.24 -6.57 7.70
C SER A 36 3.70 -5.66 6.61
N VAL A 37 2.81 -4.72 6.96
CA VAL A 37 2.24 -3.75 6.02
C VAL A 37 3.31 -2.79 5.49
N SER A 38 4.16 -2.26 6.36
CA SER A 38 5.25 -1.37 5.97
C SER A 38 6.25 -2.07 5.06
N ALA A 39 6.62 -3.33 5.36
CA ALA A 39 7.52 -4.11 4.52
C ALA A 39 6.96 -4.31 3.10
N LEU A 40 5.67 -4.65 2.98
CA LEU A 40 5.03 -4.81 1.67
C LEU A 40 4.95 -3.49 0.89
N ALA A 41 4.52 -2.39 1.54
CA ALA A 41 4.36 -1.10 0.87
C ALA A 41 5.70 -0.51 0.40
N LEU A 42 6.72 -0.52 1.27
CA LEU A 42 8.06 -0.03 0.93
C LEU A 42 8.72 -0.93 -0.12
N ASN A 43 8.58 -2.26 -0.02
CA ASN A 43 9.13 -3.14 -1.03
C ASN A 43 8.47 -2.94 -2.39
N MET A 44 7.16 -2.69 -2.44
CA MET A 44 6.47 -2.36 -3.69
C MET A 44 7.05 -1.07 -4.30
N ALA A 45 7.12 0.02 -3.53
CA ALA A 45 7.66 1.30 -4.03
C ALA A 45 9.10 1.14 -4.55
N ASN A 46 9.96 0.50 -3.77
CA ASN A 46 11.35 0.23 -4.18
C ASN A 46 11.42 -0.66 -5.42
N SER A 47 10.49 -1.60 -5.58
CA SER A 47 10.46 -2.50 -6.75
C SER A 47 10.02 -1.76 -8.00
N VAL A 48 9.06 -0.82 -7.90
CA VAL A 48 8.70 0.06 -9.01
C VAL A 48 9.89 0.92 -9.40
N GLU A 49 10.56 1.55 -8.43
CA GLU A 49 11.74 2.39 -8.67
C GLU A 49 12.91 1.60 -9.30
N GLN A 50 13.16 0.38 -8.83
CA GLN A 50 14.32 -0.40 -9.25
C GLN A 50 14.10 -1.21 -10.54
N PHE A 51 12.88 -1.66 -10.81
CA PHE A 51 12.59 -2.63 -11.86
C PHE A 51 11.69 -2.11 -12.98
N THR A 52 11.31 -0.84 -12.95
CA THR A 52 10.47 -0.21 -13.99
C THR A 52 10.94 1.20 -14.31
N ASP A 53 10.51 1.75 -15.44
CA ASP A 53 10.76 3.14 -15.84
C ASP A 53 9.55 4.06 -15.57
N ASP A 54 8.55 3.59 -14.82
CA ASP A 54 7.31 4.32 -14.60
C ASP A 54 7.49 5.44 -13.57
N GLY A 55 7.06 6.64 -13.93
CA GLY A 55 7.06 7.79 -13.03
C GLY A 55 6.05 7.65 -11.91
N PHE A 56 6.45 8.00 -10.69
CA PHE A 56 5.58 8.05 -9.52
C PHE A 56 5.98 9.20 -8.58
N ASP A 57 5.01 9.60 -7.77
CA ASP A 57 5.21 10.41 -6.56
C ASP A 57 4.99 9.50 -5.35
N GLY A 58 5.85 9.64 -4.34
CA GLY A 58 5.75 8.88 -3.11
C GLY A 58 6.18 9.70 -1.90
N SER A 59 5.56 9.46 -0.75
CA SER A 59 5.95 10.09 0.50
C SER A 59 5.78 9.15 1.69
N VAL A 60 6.64 9.33 2.69
CA VAL A 60 6.57 8.64 3.98
C VAL A 60 6.66 9.70 5.07
N GLU A 61 5.67 9.73 5.96
CA GLU A 61 5.66 10.59 7.15
C GLU A 61 5.82 9.70 8.38
N GLU A 62 7.02 9.69 8.96
CA GLU A 62 7.37 8.79 10.07
C GLU A 62 6.51 9.00 11.33
N GLU A 63 6.14 10.25 11.61
CA GLU A 63 5.42 10.60 12.85
C GLU A 63 3.96 10.15 12.81
N SER A 64 3.30 10.24 11.65
CA SER A 64 1.91 9.82 11.46
C SER A 64 1.79 8.36 10.99
N GLY A 65 2.88 7.78 10.48
CA GLY A 65 2.85 6.52 9.75
C GLY A 65 1.93 6.65 8.55
N ALA A 66 2.09 7.74 7.79
CA ALA A 66 1.47 7.88 6.49
C ALA A 66 2.46 7.43 5.43
N PHE A 67 1.98 6.61 4.51
CA PHE A 67 2.66 6.25 3.28
C PHE A 67 1.71 6.58 2.13
N GLU A 68 2.22 7.26 1.12
CA GLU A 68 1.49 7.59 -0.09
C GLU A 68 2.32 7.24 -1.31
N PHE A 69 1.67 6.72 -2.33
CA PHE A 69 2.27 6.39 -3.61
C PHE A 69 1.25 6.59 -4.73
N SER A 70 1.63 7.26 -5.81
CA SER A 70 0.79 7.46 -7.00
C SER A 70 1.61 7.55 -8.28
N PHE A 71 1.18 6.86 -9.33
CA PHE A 71 1.81 6.99 -10.64
C PHE A 71 1.51 8.35 -11.27
N THR A 72 2.52 8.99 -11.87
CA THR A 72 2.41 10.32 -12.50
C THR A 72 2.10 10.25 -14.00
N GLY A 73 2.09 9.05 -14.58
CA GLY A 73 1.90 8.84 -16.01
C GLY A 73 1.26 7.50 -16.35
N ASN A 74 1.71 6.92 -17.46
CA ASN A 74 1.28 5.59 -17.88
C ASN A 74 1.88 4.53 -16.94
N ILE A 75 1.15 3.44 -16.76
CA ILE A 75 1.55 2.32 -15.90
C ILE A 75 1.82 1.12 -16.78
N SER A 76 3.06 0.63 -16.74
CA SER A 76 3.52 -0.60 -17.39
C SER A 76 2.81 -1.84 -16.82
N ALA A 77 2.95 -2.98 -17.51
CA ALA A 77 2.39 -4.24 -17.03
C ALA A 77 3.11 -4.73 -15.75
N GLU A 78 4.41 -4.44 -15.67
CA GLU A 78 5.29 -4.75 -14.56
C GLU A 78 4.86 -4.00 -13.29
N SER A 79 4.66 -2.68 -13.37
CA SER A 79 4.14 -1.88 -12.26
C SER A 79 2.75 -2.32 -11.82
N LYS A 80 1.86 -2.65 -12.77
CA LYS A 80 0.53 -3.20 -12.43
C LYS A 80 0.64 -4.49 -11.64
N LEU A 81 1.52 -5.41 -12.05
CA LEU A 81 1.75 -6.66 -11.34
C LEU A 81 2.30 -6.42 -9.93
N LEU A 82 3.21 -5.47 -9.75
CA LEU A 82 3.75 -5.10 -8.43
C LEU A 82 2.65 -4.53 -7.52
N MET A 83 1.77 -3.67 -8.05
CA MET A 83 0.62 -3.16 -7.30
C MET A 83 -0.38 -4.26 -6.94
N ASP A 84 -0.69 -5.15 -7.87
CA ASP A 84 -1.59 -6.28 -7.62
C ASP A 84 -1.00 -7.23 -6.56
N SER A 85 0.32 -7.44 -6.59
CA SER A 85 1.05 -8.21 -5.57
C SER A 85 0.96 -7.56 -4.18
N LEU A 86 1.12 -6.23 -4.08
CA LEU A 86 0.91 -5.49 -2.84
C LEU A 86 -0.52 -5.65 -2.32
N ILE A 87 -1.52 -5.43 -3.18
CA ILE A 87 -2.94 -5.52 -2.82
C ILE A 87 -3.28 -6.94 -2.35
N LEU A 88 -2.76 -7.97 -3.03
CA LEU A 88 -2.91 -9.36 -2.60
C LEU A 88 -2.33 -9.58 -1.19
N GLY A 89 -1.11 -9.12 -0.94
CA GLY A 89 -0.47 -9.22 0.38
C GLY A 89 -1.28 -8.55 1.49
N LEU A 90 -1.76 -7.33 1.25
CA LEU A 90 -2.59 -6.60 2.22
C LEU A 90 -3.93 -7.28 2.48
N ARG A 91 -4.58 -7.84 1.44
CA ARG A 91 -5.81 -8.64 1.60
C ARG A 91 -5.57 -9.89 2.44
N ASN A 92 -4.48 -10.61 2.19
CA ASN A 92 -4.13 -11.80 2.98
C ASN A 92 -3.91 -11.46 4.46
N ILE A 93 -3.29 -10.32 4.76
CA ILE A 93 -3.16 -9.81 6.14
C ILE A 93 -4.54 -9.52 6.74
N ALA A 94 -5.43 -8.85 5.99
CA ALA A 94 -6.78 -8.55 6.44
C ALA A 94 -7.61 -9.81 6.72
N GLU A 95 -7.52 -10.81 5.85
CA GLU A 95 -8.19 -12.11 6.01
C GLU A 95 -7.65 -12.90 7.22
N THR A 96 -6.33 -12.85 7.44
CA THR A 96 -5.68 -13.61 8.51
C THR A 96 -5.94 -13.01 9.90
N TYR A 97 -5.86 -11.69 10.02
CA TYR A 97 -5.91 -11.00 11.32
C TYR A 97 -7.26 -10.34 11.61
N GLY A 98 -8.06 -10.03 10.58
CA GLY A 98 -9.38 -9.42 10.70
C GLY A 98 -9.41 -7.91 10.49
N GLU A 99 -10.58 -7.41 10.07
CA GLU A 99 -10.79 -6.00 9.73
C GLU A 99 -10.62 -5.02 10.90
N GLN A 100 -10.64 -5.48 12.15
CA GLN A 100 -10.36 -4.63 13.30
C GLN A 100 -8.92 -4.08 13.31
N TYR A 101 -7.99 -4.75 12.60
CA TYR A 101 -6.59 -4.32 12.53
C TYR A 101 -6.27 -3.57 11.24
N ILE A 102 -6.74 -4.05 10.09
CA ILE A 102 -6.50 -3.45 8.78
C ILE A 102 -7.81 -3.37 7.98
N LYS A 103 -8.11 -2.20 7.44
CA LYS A 103 -9.28 -1.99 6.59
C LYS A 103 -8.86 -1.44 5.24
N ILE A 104 -9.25 -2.13 4.18
CA ILE A 104 -8.93 -1.79 2.79
C ILE A 104 -10.17 -1.22 2.11
N ARG A 105 -10.02 -0.08 1.43
CA ARG A 105 -11.06 0.57 0.63
C ARG A 105 -10.57 0.76 -0.79
N PHE A 106 -11.48 0.66 -1.74
CA PHE A 106 -11.23 0.92 -3.15
C PHE A 106 -12.05 2.14 -3.57
N GLU A 107 -11.39 3.10 -4.19
CA GLU A 107 -11.98 4.34 -4.68
C GLU A 107 -11.66 4.49 -6.17
N GLU A 108 -12.65 4.86 -6.97
CA GLU A 108 -12.49 5.15 -8.39
C GLU A 108 -12.13 6.64 -8.57
N VAL A 109 -11.07 6.94 -9.34
CA VAL A 109 -10.50 8.28 -9.53
C VAL A 109 -10.32 8.63 -11.01
#